data_AF-A0AAD2TS71-F1
#
_entry.id   AF-A0AAD2TS71-F1
#
_cell.length_a   1.000
_cell.length_b   1.000
_cell.length_c   1.000
_cell.angle_alpha   90.00
_cell.angle_beta   90.00
_cell.angle_gamma   90.00
#
_symmetry.space_group_name_H-M   'P 1'
#
loop_
_entity.id
_entity.type
_entity.pdbx_description
1 polymer ?
#
loop_
_entity_poly.entity_id
_entity_poly.type
_entity_poly.pdbx_seq_one_letter_code
_entity_poly.pdbx_strand_id
1 'polypeptide(L)'
;MAELYIIPECYVDTNLIETLVPTAKGYNHQKGCNNVVKVMKEKLSDKFAVGIVDKDKRQVSYVNEFEEIGHTDSLYFYKHPDKAHFLIMIDPAVDRFILKCAKEEKVEMKQFDLSDELRSFTAQTKQVSSKEDTNFKKLFHEIKSAEEITILRNAIKYLKGKQYSSKSAEMKALIDGQTSKL
;
A
#
# COMPACT_ATOMS: atom_id res chain seq x y z
N MET A 1 8.36 9.22 16.43
CA MET A 1 7.84 10.36 15.64
C MET A 1 6.82 9.83 14.65
N ALA A 2 5.95 10.66 14.04
CA ALA A 2 5.12 10.19 12.94
C ALA A 2 6.02 9.73 11.79
N GLU A 3 5.66 8.65 11.11
CA GLU A 3 6.45 8.10 10.01
C GLU A 3 6.12 8.89 8.75
N LEU A 4 6.58 10.14 8.70
CA LEU A 4 6.18 11.12 7.69
C LEU A 4 6.64 10.78 6.26
N TYR A 5 7.53 9.80 6.14
CA TYR A 5 8.09 9.33 4.87
C TYR A 5 7.30 8.19 4.23
N ILE A 6 6.31 7.60 4.90
CA ILE A 6 5.35 6.67 4.28
C ILE A 6 4.05 7.43 4.02
N ILE A 7 3.64 7.46 2.75
CA ILE A 7 2.66 8.41 2.22
C ILE A 7 1.54 7.65 1.49
N PRO A 8 0.53 7.13 2.21
CA PRO A 8 -0.63 6.49 1.61
C PRO A 8 -1.63 7.52 1.03
N GLU A 9 -2.29 7.15 -0.07
CA GLU A 9 -3.21 8.01 -0.83
C GLU A 9 -4.58 8.22 -0.18
N CYS A 10 -5.33 7.16 0.12
CA CYS A 10 -6.70 7.26 0.59
C CYS A 10 -6.83 6.94 2.09
N TYR A 11 -8.05 7.12 2.59
CA TYR A 11 -8.41 6.83 3.97
C TYR A 11 -8.31 5.33 4.27
N VAL A 12 -8.86 4.49 3.37
CA VAL A 12 -8.80 3.04 3.50
C VAL A 12 -7.36 2.51 3.40
N ASP A 13 -6.53 3.10 2.52
CA ASP A 13 -5.09 2.77 2.43
C ASP A 13 -4.41 3.00 3.76
N THR A 14 -4.66 4.17 4.34
CA THR A 14 -4.06 4.54 5.61
C THR A 14 -4.45 3.54 6.69
N ASN A 15 -5.73 3.15 6.76
CA ASN A 15 -6.20 2.16 7.72
C ASN A 15 -5.55 0.77 7.49
N LEU A 16 -5.49 0.33 6.22
CA LEU A 16 -4.85 -0.93 5.84
C LEU A 16 -3.39 -0.95 6.29
N ILE A 17 -2.62 0.07 5.90
CA ILE A 17 -1.20 0.12 6.20
C ILE A 17 -0.95 0.28 7.72
N GLU A 18 -1.72 1.10 8.43
CA GLU A 18 -1.60 1.22 9.89
C GLU A 18 -1.95 -0.07 10.63
N THR A 19 -2.88 -0.86 10.09
CA THR A 19 -3.22 -2.17 10.66
C THR A 19 -2.10 -3.19 10.42
N LEU A 20 -1.53 -3.22 9.21
CA LEU A 20 -0.47 -4.17 8.86
C LEU A 20 0.89 -3.83 9.48
N VAL A 21 1.20 -2.54 9.57
CA VAL A 21 2.46 -2.00 10.09
C VAL A 21 2.17 -0.82 11.04
N PRO A 22 1.85 -1.10 12.31
CA PRO A 22 1.52 -0.04 13.26
C PRO A 22 2.63 1.00 13.46
N THR A 23 2.20 2.22 13.78
CA THR A 23 3.06 3.36 14.11
C THR A 23 2.46 4.15 15.26
N ALA A 24 3.30 4.75 16.11
CA ALA A 24 2.86 5.45 17.31
C ALA A 24 2.10 6.77 17.03
N LYS A 25 2.29 7.37 15.84
CA LYS A 25 1.69 8.69 15.49
C LYS A 25 1.05 8.72 14.09
N GLY A 26 0.87 7.58 13.44
CA GLY A 26 0.28 7.48 12.10
C GLY A 26 1.24 7.77 10.93
N TYR A 27 0.68 7.70 9.73
CA TYR A 27 1.35 7.98 8.44
C TYR A 27 0.99 9.34 7.85
N ASN A 28 1.75 9.75 6.82
CA ASN A 28 1.53 10.99 6.08
C ASN A 28 0.47 10.80 4.98
N HIS A 29 -0.78 10.65 5.39
CA HIS A 29 -1.91 10.50 4.46
C HIS A 29 -2.02 11.70 3.49
N GLN A 30 -2.21 11.43 2.20
CA GLN A 30 -2.35 12.45 1.15
C GLN A 30 -3.46 12.13 0.17
N LYS A 31 -4.51 12.96 0.09
CA LYS A 31 -5.63 12.74 -0.83
C LYS A 31 -5.19 12.77 -2.30
N GLY A 32 -5.13 11.61 -2.95
CA GLY A 32 -4.83 11.51 -4.38
C GLY A 32 -3.34 11.31 -4.69
N CYS A 33 -3.05 10.46 -5.67
CA CYS A 33 -1.70 10.13 -6.15
C CYS A 33 -0.87 11.40 -6.47
N ASN A 34 -1.50 12.44 -7.05
CA ASN A 34 -0.86 13.73 -7.32
C ASN A 34 -0.25 14.38 -6.07
N ASN A 35 -0.95 14.31 -4.94
CA ASN A 35 -0.47 14.89 -3.68
C ASN A 35 0.62 14.02 -3.07
N VAL A 36 0.52 12.69 -3.18
CA VAL A 36 1.58 11.76 -2.75
C VAL A 36 2.88 12.10 -3.48
N VAL A 37 2.87 12.13 -4.81
CA VAL A 37 4.09 12.41 -5.59
C VAL A 37 4.60 13.82 -5.38
N LYS A 38 3.71 14.80 -5.16
CA LYS A 38 4.09 16.19 -4.87
C LYS A 38 4.84 16.27 -3.55
N VAL A 39 4.37 15.60 -2.50
CA VAL A 39 5.07 15.55 -1.21
C VAL A 39 6.43 14.88 -1.35
N MET A 40 6.52 13.78 -2.09
CA MET A 40 7.80 13.13 -2.38
C MET A 40 8.76 14.07 -3.09
N LYS A 41 8.31 14.72 -4.18
CA LYS A 41 9.17 15.56 -5.03
C LYS A 41 9.57 16.88 -4.38
N GLU A 42 8.67 17.52 -3.63
CA GLU A 42 8.90 18.88 -3.10
C GLU A 42 9.34 18.90 -1.63
N LYS A 43 8.75 18.07 -0.77
CA LYS A 43 9.00 18.12 0.69
C LYS A 43 10.05 17.10 1.15
N LEU A 44 10.17 16.01 0.42
CA LEU A 44 11.09 14.91 0.72
C LEU A 44 12.13 14.72 -0.40
N SER A 45 12.38 15.72 -1.24
CA SER A 45 13.27 15.65 -2.40
C SER A 45 14.59 14.92 -2.15
N ASP A 46 15.20 15.21 -1.00
CA ASP A 46 16.52 14.72 -0.56
C ASP A 46 16.41 13.77 0.65
N LYS A 47 15.21 13.24 0.90
CA LYS A 47 14.90 12.36 2.02
C LYS A 47 14.39 11.03 1.51
N PHE A 48 14.42 10.03 2.39
CA PHE A 48 13.74 8.78 2.14
C PHE A 48 12.23 9.00 2.05
N ALA A 49 11.56 8.38 1.07
CA ALA A 49 10.12 8.45 0.91
C ALA A 49 9.53 7.18 0.25
N VAL A 50 8.33 6.80 0.66
CA VAL A 50 7.56 5.68 0.10
C VAL A 50 6.14 6.18 -0.17
N GLY A 51 5.75 6.25 -1.44
CA GLY A 51 4.37 6.50 -1.84
C GLY A 51 3.60 5.18 -2.00
N ILE A 52 2.38 5.13 -1.50
CA ILE A 52 1.47 3.98 -1.67
C ILE A 52 0.19 4.51 -2.30
N VAL A 53 -0.08 4.11 -3.54
CA VAL A 53 -1.11 4.71 -4.41
C VAL A 53 -1.88 3.64 -5.18
N ASP A 54 -3.09 3.97 -5.63
CA ASP A 54 -3.79 3.17 -6.63
C ASP A 54 -3.11 3.33 -8.00
N LYS A 55 -3.07 2.26 -8.80
CA LYS A 55 -2.53 2.28 -10.16
C LYS A 55 -3.55 2.89 -11.12
N ASP A 56 -3.69 4.22 -11.06
CA ASP A 56 -4.57 4.94 -11.96
C ASP A 56 -4.01 5.02 -13.40
N LYS A 57 -4.90 5.01 -14.39
CA LYS A 57 -4.56 5.17 -15.83
C LYS A 57 -3.89 6.50 -16.16
N ARG A 58 -4.03 7.52 -15.31
CA ARG A 58 -3.44 8.85 -15.48
C ARG A 58 -2.23 8.98 -14.56
N GLN A 59 -1.14 8.32 -14.92
CA GLN A 59 0.10 8.45 -14.16
C GLN A 59 0.71 9.85 -14.35
N VAL A 60 1.04 10.47 -13.22
CA VAL A 60 1.72 11.77 -13.14
C VAL A 60 3.15 11.64 -13.63
N SER A 61 3.70 12.70 -14.22
CA SER A 61 5.03 12.68 -14.84
C SER A 61 6.15 12.19 -13.91
N TYR A 62 6.03 12.44 -12.60
CA TYR A 62 7.01 11.98 -11.62
C TYR A 62 7.06 10.46 -11.49
N VAL A 63 5.96 9.74 -11.70
CA VAL A 63 5.93 8.27 -11.67
C VAL A 63 6.79 7.69 -12.79
N ASN A 64 6.83 8.35 -13.95
CA ASN A 64 7.64 7.92 -15.09
C ASN A 64 9.16 8.03 -14.83
N GLU A 65 9.58 8.72 -13.76
CA GLU A 65 10.98 8.79 -13.33
C GLU A 65 11.41 7.55 -12.51
N PHE A 66 10.50 6.60 -12.24
CA PHE A 66 10.79 5.39 -11.46
C PHE A 66 10.96 4.16 -12.34
N GLU A 67 11.80 3.25 -11.89
CA GLU A 67 12.04 1.94 -12.53
C GLU A 67 11.36 0.83 -11.73
N GLU A 68 10.75 -0.12 -12.44
CA GLU A 68 10.10 -1.26 -11.80
C GLU A 68 11.15 -2.22 -11.20
N ILE A 69 10.94 -2.59 -9.94
CA ILE A 69 11.74 -3.58 -9.22
C ILE A 69 11.16 -4.99 -9.43
N GLY A 70 9.83 -5.07 -9.41
CA GLY A 70 9.06 -6.30 -9.54
C GLY A 70 7.58 -6.05 -9.25
N HIS A 71 6.77 -7.06 -9.52
CA HIS A 71 5.33 -7.02 -9.27
C HIS A 71 4.78 -8.39 -8.91
N THR A 72 3.56 -8.38 -8.38
CA THR A 72 2.64 -9.50 -8.23
C THR A 72 1.42 -9.21 -9.10
N ASP A 73 0.36 -10.01 -8.96
CA ASP A 73 -0.90 -9.78 -9.67
C ASP A 73 -1.49 -8.39 -9.41
N SER A 74 -1.41 -7.89 -8.18
CA SER A 74 -2.07 -6.66 -7.74
C SER A 74 -1.13 -5.62 -7.11
N LEU A 75 0.14 -5.94 -6.86
CA LEU A 75 1.12 -5.00 -6.30
C LEU A 75 2.29 -4.79 -7.25
N TYR A 76 2.62 -3.54 -7.54
CA TYR A 76 3.77 -3.15 -8.35
C TYR A 76 4.72 -2.30 -7.52
N PHE A 77 6.01 -2.60 -7.59
CA PHE A 77 7.03 -1.95 -6.78
C PHE A 77 8.03 -1.23 -7.68
N TYR A 78 8.26 0.05 -7.41
CA TYR A 78 9.16 0.89 -8.18
C TYR A 78 10.19 1.60 -7.29
N LYS A 79 11.36 1.87 -7.85
CA LYS A 79 12.44 2.64 -7.23
C LYS A 79 12.89 3.75 -8.18
N HIS A 80 13.00 4.96 -7.66
CA HIS A 80 13.66 6.04 -8.38
C HIS A 80 15.17 5.74 -8.49
N PRO A 81 15.81 5.89 -9.66
CA PRO A 81 17.22 5.57 -9.84
C PRO A 81 18.11 6.45 -8.93
N ASP A 82 17.89 7.77 -8.95
CA ASP A 82 18.77 8.73 -8.25
C ASP A 82 18.38 9.08 -6.81
N LYS A 83 17.15 8.75 -6.38
CA LYS A 83 16.61 9.21 -5.07
C LYS A 83 16.26 8.04 -4.18
N ALA A 84 16.28 8.25 -2.86
CA ALA A 84 15.82 7.27 -1.87
C ALA A 84 14.28 7.15 -1.83
N HIS A 85 13.64 7.14 -2.99
CA HIS A 85 12.19 7.14 -3.18
C HIS A 85 11.71 5.81 -3.72
N PHE A 86 10.64 5.29 -3.14
CA PHE A 86 9.96 4.08 -3.56
C PHE A 86 8.48 4.35 -3.83
N LEU A 87 7.90 3.63 -4.78
CA LEU A 87 6.46 3.63 -5.02
C LEU A 87 5.95 2.19 -4.94
N ILE A 88 4.83 2.02 -4.24
CA ILE A 88 4.04 0.81 -4.25
C ILE A 88 2.70 1.17 -4.88
N MET A 89 2.36 0.54 -6.00
CA MET A 89 1.10 0.76 -6.71
C MET A 89 0.21 -0.47 -6.60
N ILE A 90 -1.06 -0.24 -6.28
CA ILE A 90 -2.06 -1.29 -6.12
C ILE A 90 -3.01 -1.27 -7.33
N ASP A 91 -3.11 -2.38 -8.06
CA ASP A 91 -3.92 -2.53 -9.28
C ASP A 91 -4.94 -3.67 -9.10
N PRO A 92 -6.22 -3.48 -9.48
CA PRO A 92 -6.79 -2.31 -10.15
C PRO A 92 -7.12 -1.13 -9.24
N ALA A 93 -7.39 -1.40 -7.96
CA ALA A 93 -7.60 -0.42 -6.89
C ALA A 93 -7.65 -1.16 -5.55
N VAL A 94 -7.42 -0.46 -4.45
CA VAL A 94 -7.36 -1.03 -3.10
C VAL A 94 -8.66 -1.72 -2.68
N ASP A 95 -9.81 -1.23 -3.11
CA ASP A 95 -11.10 -1.86 -2.83
C ASP A 95 -11.22 -3.26 -3.45
N ARG A 96 -10.82 -3.41 -4.71
CA ARG A 96 -10.76 -4.71 -5.40
C ARG A 96 -9.69 -5.62 -4.80
N PHE A 97 -8.55 -5.04 -4.43
CA PHE A 97 -7.46 -5.75 -3.78
C PHE A 97 -7.92 -6.37 -2.45
N ILE A 98 -8.62 -5.61 -1.61
CA ILE A 98 -9.18 -6.10 -0.35
C ILE A 98 -10.19 -7.22 -0.59
N LEU A 99 -11.12 -7.05 -1.55
CA LEU A 99 -12.11 -8.08 -1.88
C LEU A 99 -11.45 -9.37 -2.41
N LYS A 100 -10.38 -9.25 -3.20
CA LYS A 100 -9.57 -10.40 -3.67
C LYS A 100 -8.99 -11.17 -2.49
N CYS A 101 -8.34 -10.47 -1.56
CA CYS A 101 -7.71 -11.08 -0.39
C CYS A 101 -8.74 -11.71 0.56
N ALA A 102 -9.90 -11.07 0.74
CA ALA A 102 -11.00 -11.65 1.53
C ALA A 102 -11.52 -12.96 0.91
N LYS A 103 -11.62 -13.01 -0.43
CA LYS A 103 -12.01 -14.23 -1.14
C LYS A 103 -10.96 -15.34 -1.02
N GLU A 104 -9.68 -15.01 -1.13
CA GLU A 104 -8.55 -15.94 -0.95
C GLU A 104 -8.60 -16.62 0.43
N GLU A 105 -8.77 -15.80 1.48
CA GLU A 105 -8.83 -16.26 2.87
C GLU A 105 -10.22 -16.78 3.28
N LYS A 106 -11.18 -16.85 2.35
CA LYS A 106 -12.58 -17.28 2.59
C LYS A 106 -13.27 -16.50 3.72
N VAL A 107 -12.96 -15.22 3.84
CA VAL A 107 -13.51 -14.30 4.83
C VAL A 107 -14.81 -13.70 4.31
N GLU A 108 -15.89 -13.85 5.08
CA GLU A 108 -17.19 -13.24 4.74
C GLU A 108 -17.21 -11.76 5.16
N MET A 109 -17.34 -10.84 4.20
CA MET A 109 -17.33 -9.38 4.46
C MET A 109 -18.44 -8.94 5.43
N LYS A 110 -19.60 -9.61 5.35
CA LYS A 110 -20.80 -9.29 6.14
C LYS A 110 -20.60 -9.44 7.64
N GLN A 111 -19.65 -10.27 8.09
CA GLN A 111 -19.32 -10.41 9.51
C GLN A 111 -18.75 -9.11 10.12
N PHE A 112 -18.33 -8.16 9.27
CA PHE A 112 -17.82 -6.86 9.65
C PHE A 112 -18.73 -5.72 9.20
N ASP A 113 -19.99 -5.97 8.85
CA ASP A 113 -20.90 -4.96 8.27
C ASP A 113 -20.34 -4.31 6.98
N LEU A 114 -19.47 -5.03 6.25
CA LEU A 114 -18.90 -4.61 4.98
C LEU A 114 -19.56 -5.36 3.82
N SER A 115 -19.69 -4.67 2.69
CA SER A 115 -20.24 -5.27 1.48
C SER A 115 -19.19 -6.11 0.74
N ASP A 116 -19.63 -7.24 0.20
CA ASP A 116 -18.92 -8.06 -0.78
C ASP A 116 -19.19 -7.61 -2.24
N GLU A 117 -20.16 -6.72 -2.44
CA GLU A 117 -20.47 -6.13 -3.74
C GLU A 117 -19.60 -4.89 -3.96
N LEU A 118 -18.89 -4.88 -5.10
CA LEU A 118 -17.85 -3.88 -5.35
C LEU A 118 -18.35 -2.44 -5.23
N ARG A 119 -19.47 -2.07 -5.86
CA ARG A 119 -19.94 -0.68 -5.86
C ARG A 119 -20.25 -0.20 -4.45
N SER A 120 -20.91 -1.03 -3.66
CA SER A 120 -21.23 -0.79 -2.26
C SER A 120 -19.97 -0.70 -1.41
N PHE A 121 -19.02 -1.61 -1.65
CA PHE A 121 -17.74 -1.61 -0.95
C PHE A 121 -16.92 -0.36 -1.27
N THR A 122 -16.81 0.03 -2.54
CA THR A 122 -16.17 1.29 -2.97
C THR A 122 -16.80 2.51 -2.29
N ALA A 123 -18.11 2.50 -2.06
CA ALA A 123 -18.78 3.60 -1.36
C ALA A 123 -18.37 3.64 0.12
N GLN A 124 -18.19 2.49 0.77
CA GLN A 124 -17.70 2.38 2.15
C GLN A 124 -16.24 2.83 2.27
N THR A 125 -15.35 2.39 1.36
CA THR A 125 -13.92 2.71 1.42
C THR A 125 -13.62 4.20 1.21
N LYS A 126 -14.44 4.91 0.44
CA LYS A 126 -14.31 6.36 0.17
C LYS A 126 -14.72 7.27 1.33
N GLN A 127 -15.40 6.75 2.35
CA GLN A 127 -15.82 7.57 3.48
C GLN A 127 -14.60 8.02 4.29
N VAL A 128 -14.59 9.25 4.80
CA VAL A 128 -13.50 9.74 5.66
C VAL A 128 -13.34 8.88 6.92
N SER A 129 -14.46 8.35 7.44
CA SER A 129 -14.50 7.43 8.57
C SER A 129 -13.72 6.14 8.33
N SER A 130 -13.56 5.71 7.07
CA SER A 130 -12.86 4.45 6.74
C SER A 130 -11.41 4.41 7.21
N LYS A 131 -10.80 5.57 7.49
CA LYS A 131 -9.45 5.68 8.06
C LYS A 131 -9.31 5.02 9.43
N GLU A 132 -10.30 5.18 10.29
CA GLU A 132 -10.24 4.71 11.69
C GLU A 132 -11.28 3.64 12.00
N ASP A 133 -12.09 3.29 11.01
CA ASP A 133 -13.16 2.33 11.13
C ASP A 133 -12.65 0.96 11.60
N THR A 134 -13.19 0.52 12.74
CA THR A 134 -12.82 -0.73 13.39
C THR A 134 -13.23 -1.96 12.59
N ASN A 135 -14.26 -1.87 11.76
CA ASN A 135 -14.71 -2.99 10.94
C ASN A 135 -13.71 -3.29 9.82
N PHE A 136 -13.16 -2.26 9.19
CA PHE A 136 -12.02 -2.41 8.28
C PHE A 136 -10.79 -2.99 9.01
N LYS A 137 -10.46 -2.49 10.21
CA LYS A 137 -9.33 -3.04 11.01
C LYS A 137 -9.48 -4.53 11.31
N LYS A 138 -10.69 -4.97 11.68
CA LYS A 138 -11.00 -6.39 11.90
C LYS A 138 -10.84 -7.21 10.61
N LEU A 139 -11.41 -6.73 9.50
CA LEU A 139 -11.25 -7.37 8.20
C LEU A 139 -9.77 -7.54 7.84
N PHE A 140 -8.98 -6.47 7.95
CA PHE A 140 -7.54 -6.49 7.64
C PHE A 140 -6.76 -7.46 8.53
N HIS A 141 -7.22 -7.67 9.76
CA HIS A 141 -6.62 -8.67 10.65
C HIS A 141 -6.91 -10.10 10.18
N GLU A 142 -8.11 -10.38 9.67
CA GLU A 142 -8.47 -11.71 9.16
C GLU A 142 -7.76 -12.01 7.84
N ILE A 143 -7.64 -11.03 6.94
CA ILE A 143 -6.98 -11.23 5.63
C ILE A 143 -5.45 -11.07 5.68
N LYS A 144 -4.84 -10.89 6.86
CA LYS A 144 -3.40 -10.59 7.02
C LYS A 144 -2.46 -11.70 6.54
N SER A 145 -3.00 -12.89 6.31
CA SER A 145 -2.29 -14.09 5.85
C SER A 145 -2.32 -14.23 4.33
N ALA A 146 -3.20 -13.49 3.64
CA ALA A 146 -3.27 -13.50 2.18
C ALA A 146 -1.90 -13.17 1.60
N GLU A 147 -1.53 -13.84 0.50
CA GLU A 147 -0.18 -13.80 -0.04
C GLU A 147 0.29 -12.36 -0.31
N GLU A 148 -0.52 -11.60 -1.05
CA GLU A 148 -0.19 -10.23 -1.41
C GLU A 148 -0.23 -9.28 -0.20
N ILE A 149 -1.09 -9.52 0.79
CA ILE A 149 -1.09 -8.74 2.04
C ILE A 149 0.21 -8.99 2.82
N THR A 150 0.70 -10.23 2.82
CA THR A 150 1.98 -10.58 3.43
C THR A 150 3.14 -9.90 2.71
N ILE A 151 3.15 -9.90 1.37
CA ILE A 151 4.16 -9.22 0.55
C ILE A 151 4.14 -7.70 0.82
N LEU A 152 2.96 -7.06 0.76
CA LEU A 152 2.79 -5.64 1.04
C LEU A 152 3.33 -5.28 2.44
N ARG A 153 2.92 -6.04 3.47
CA ARG A 153 3.38 -5.84 4.85
C ARG A 153 4.90 -5.98 4.97
N ASN A 154 5.48 -7.00 4.36
CA ASN A 154 6.91 -7.27 4.46
C ASN A 154 7.74 -6.21 3.72
N ALA A 155 7.30 -5.77 2.55
CA ALA A 155 7.90 -4.68 1.80
C ALA A 155 7.91 -3.38 2.62
N ILE A 156 6.77 -3.01 3.22
CA ILE A 156 6.67 -1.79 4.03
C ILE A 156 7.55 -1.89 5.29
N LYS A 157 7.58 -3.05 5.97
CA LYS A 157 8.48 -3.27 7.11
C LYS A 157 9.94 -3.16 6.72
N TYR A 158 10.34 -3.74 5.59
CA TYR A 158 11.69 -3.67 5.06
C TYR A 158 12.09 -2.22 4.79
N LEU A 159 11.27 -1.49 4.02
CA LEU A 159 11.51 -0.09 3.67
C LEU A 159 11.57 0.81 4.90
N LYS A 160 10.67 0.60 5.87
CA LYS A 160 10.66 1.31 7.16
C LYS A 160 11.94 1.06 7.96
N GLY A 161 12.44 -0.17 7.99
CA GLY A 161 13.60 -0.56 8.77
C GLY A 161 14.95 -0.20 8.13
N LYS A 162 15.04 -0.20 6.80
CA LYS A 162 16.29 0.03 6.06
C LYS A 162 16.42 1.45 5.51
N GLN A 163 15.30 2.09 5.15
CA GLN A 163 15.26 3.46 4.62
C GLN A 163 16.29 3.69 3.51
N TYR A 164 17.30 4.53 3.74
CA TYR A 164 18.39 4.84 2.81
C TYR A 164 19.28 3.65 2.44
N SER A 165 19.28 2.59 3.26
CA SER A 165 20.02 1.34 2.99
C SER A 165 19.18 0.30 2.21
N SER A 166 17.96 0.65 1.81
CA SER A 166 17.08 -0.25 1.05
C SER A 166 17.64 -0.51 -0.35
N LYS A 167 17.69 -1.77 -0.77
CA LYS A 167 18.23 -2.19 -2.07
C LYS A 167 17.16 -2.82 -2.95
N SER A 168 17.17 -2.49 -4.24
CA SER A 168 16.22 -3.05 -5.22
C SER A 168 16.30 -4.58 -5.28
N ALA A 169 17.49 -5.18 -5.18
CA ALA A 169 17.65 -6.64 -5.20
C ALA A 169 17.01 -7.34 -3.98
N GLU A 170 17.14 -6.77 -2.79
CA GLU A 170 16.52 -7.31 -1.57
C GLU A 170 14.99 -7.15 -1.63
N MET A 171 14.51 -6.01 -2.14
CA MET A 171 13.08 -5.79 -2.42
C MET A 171 12.55 -6.82 -3.43
N LYS A 172 13.26 -7.03 -4.54
CA LYS A 172 12.87 -8.01 -5.56
C LYS A 172 12.75 -9.41 -4.97
N ALA A 173 13.72 -9.83 -4.14
CA ALA A 173 13.67 -11.12 -3.46
C ALA A 173 12.48 -11.26 -2.49
N LEU A 174 12.02 -10.16 -1.87
CA LEU A 174 10.81 -10.15 -1.05
C LEU A 174 9.53 -10.27 -1.88
N ILE A 175 9.51 -9.67 -3.07
CA ILE A 175 8.36 -9.67 -3.99
C ILE A 175 8.21 -11.04 -4.65
N ASP A 176 9.31 -11.61 -5.14
CA ASP A 176 9.29 -12.88 -5.89
C ASP A 176 8.85 -14.07 -5.01
N GLY A 177 8.89 -13.93 -3.66
CA GLY A 177 8.64 -15.06 -2.75
C GLY A 177 9.63 -16.21 -3.01
N GLN A 178 9.58 -17.39 -2.43
CA GLN A 178 8.39 -18.13 -2.03
C GLN A 178 7.38 -18.38 -3.16
N THR A 179 7.80 -18.22 -4.43
CA THR A 179 7.30 -19.00 -5.58
C THR A 179 8.04 -20.35 -5.70
N SER A 180 8.42 -20.95 -4.57
CA SER A 180 8.90 -22.34 -4.48
C SER A 180 8.06 -23.11 -3.47
N LYS A 181 6.77 -23.22 -3.78
CA LYS A 181 6.01 -24.44 -3.51
C LYS A 181 5.58 -25.00 -4.87
N LEU A 182 6.47 -25.77 -5.47
CA LEU A 182 6.09 -26.91 -6.29
C LEU A 182 6.39 -28.16 -5.47
#